data_AF-A0A453DEY6-F1
#
_entry.id   AF-A0A453DEY6-F1
#
_cell.length_a   1.000
_cell.length_b   1.000
_cell.length_c   1.000
_cell.angle_alpha   90.00
_cell.angle_beta   90.00
_cell.angle_gamma   90.00
#
_symmetry.space_group_name_H-M   'P 1'
#
loop_
_entity.id
_entity.type
_entity.pdbx_description
1 polymer ?
#
loop_
_entity_poly.entity_id
_entity_poly.type
_entity_poly.pdbx_seq_one_letter_code
_entity_poly.pdbx_strand_id
1 'polypeptide(L)'
;MGEQPQQEPLLEVEQCVTSIPEDHEATCWGCGLRLVFSSYSPVYKCGWCGAVTQGNQTSRKPDSVCFSHWRRFRDGFFVIVLVLFVLFVICGGVWAVYPVVFSISIFCGIFHCTVTALLSIFTIASYCLASFKSAGAPPGIRWGSYPMVGKNDLENYTFCTYCSKPKPPRAHHCRSCKTCVVDMDHHCPF
;
A
#
# COMPACT_ATOMS: atom_id res chain seq x y z
N MET A 1 2.28 87.48 -33.40
CA MET A 1 0.92 87.04 -33.03
C MET A 1 0.92 85.52 -33.19
N GLY A 2 1.08 84.66 -32.19
CA GLY A 2 1.29 84.82 -30.75
C GLY A 2 1.95 83.54 -30.17
N GLU A 3 2.49 83.69 -28.96
CA GLU A 3 2.63 82.74 -27.84
C GLU A 3 3.45 81.42 -27.93
N GLN A 4 4.38 81.30 -26.96
CA GLN A 4 5.13 80.14 -26.42
C GLN A 4 4.20 79.10 -25.71
N PRO A 5 4.63 77.92 -25.15
CA PRO A 5 5.97 77.52 -24.66
C PRO A 5 6.43 76.05 -24.88
N GLN A 6 7.63 75.76 -24.35
CA GLN A 6 8.32 74.47 -24.18
C GLN A 6 7.52 73.38 -23.44
N GLN A 7 7.77 72.10 -23.77
CA GLN A 7 7.86 71.04 -22.76
C GLN A 7 8.64 69.81 -23.29
N GLU A 8 9.79 69.51 -22.68
CA GLU A 8 10.41 68.16 -22.69
C GLU A 8 9.51 67.17 -21.94
N PRO A 9 9.60 65.86 -22.27
CA PRO A 9 9.41 64.83 -21.27
C PRO A 9 10.72 64.09 -20.99
N LEU A 10 11.05 64.13 -19.71
CA LEU A 10 12.13 63.49 -18.98
C LEU A 10 11.80 62.00 -18.73
N LEU A 11 12.81 61.14 -18.95
CA LEU A 11 13.06 59.81 -18.36
C LEU A 11 11.84 58.93 -18.00
N GLU A 12 11.65 57.85 -18.76
CA GLU A 12 11.01 56.64 -18.25
C GLU A 12 12.09 55.58 -18.01
N VAL A 13 12.54 55.51 -16.75
CA VAL A 13 13.29 54.35 -16.24
C VAL A 13 12.30 53.20 -16.24
N GLU A 14 12.46 52.26 -17.17
CA GLU A 14 11.73 51.00 -17.20
C GLU A 14 12.04 50.25 -15.90
N GLN A 15 11.17 50.41 -14.89
CA GLN A 15 11.16 49.55 -13.72
C GLN A 15 10.78 48.16 -14.19
N CYS A 16 11.80 47.32 -14.39
CA CYS A 16 11.64 45.88 -14.44
C CYS A 16 11.12 45.43 -13.07
N VAL A 17 9.80 45.38 -12.93
CA VAL A 17 9.12 44.73 -11.80
C VAL A 17 9.39 43.24 -11.94
N THR A 18 10.48 42.77 -11.33
CA THR A 18 10.65 41.35 -11.04
C THR A 18 9.48 40.94 -10.17
N SER A 19 8.50 40.24 -10.76
CA SER A 19 7.48 39.51 -10.01
C SER A 19 8.19 38.60 -9.02
N ILE A 20 8.02 38.86 -7.72
CA ILE A 20 8.50 37.99 -6.64
C ILE A 20 7.90 36.61 -6.91
N PRO A 21 8.71 35.54 -7.06
CA PRO A 21 8.16 34.18 -7.16
C PRO A 21 7.32 33.94 -5.91
N GLU A 22 6.08 33.47 -6.05
CA GLU A 22 5.33 32.95 -4.90
C GLU A 22 6.08 31.72 -4.40
N ASP A 23 6.96 31.91 -3.43
CA ASP A 23 7.70 30.84 -2.78
C ASP A 23 6.69 29.92 -2.07
N HIS A 24 6.49 28.73 -2.62
CA HIS A 24 5.61 27.76 -2.01
C HIS A 24 6.34 27.07 -0.86
N GLU A 25 5.75 27.14 0.32
CA GLU A 25 6.30 26.54 1.52
C GLU A 25 5.54 25.29 1.90
N ALA A 26 6.26 24.22 2.24
CA ALA A 26 5.66 23.02 2.79
C ALA A 26 6.54 22.39 3.86
N THR A 27 5.91 21.77 4.85
CA THR A 27 6.64 21.01 5.88
C THR A 27 6.78 19.56 5.45
N CYS A 28 7.98 19.00 5.59
CA CYS A 28 8.19 17.58 5.38
C CYS A 28 7.48 16.78 6.48
N TRP A 29 6.54 15.89 6.11
CA TRP A 29 5.89 14.99 7.06
C TRP A 29 6.88 14.06 7.77
N GLY A 30 8.01 13.74 7.12
CA GLY A 30 9.02 12.80 7.62
C GLY A 30 9.92 13.39 8.70
N CYS A 31 10.57 14.53 8.47
CA CYS A 31 11.52 15.13 9.42
C CYS A 31 11.05 16.48 10.01
N GLY A 32 9.92 17.03 9.57
CA GLY A 32 9.41 18.32 10.06
C GLY A 32 10.16 19.55 9.54
N LEU A 33 11.16 19.41 8.65
CA LEU A 33 11.84 20.56 8.04
C LEU A 33 10.91 21.32 7.10
N ARG A 34 11.01 22.65 7.12
CA ARG A 34 10.36 23.55 6.17
C ARG A 34 11.11 23.52 4.85
N LEU A 35 10.38 23.26 3.77
CA LEU A 35 10.87 23.21 2.40
C LEU A 35 10.31 24.42 1.67
N VAL A 36 11.18 25.12 0.95
CA VAL A 36 10.82 26.28 0.13
C VAL A 36 11.05 25.91 -1.33
N PHE A 37 10.03 26.10 -2.17
CA PHE A 37 10.06 25.76 -3.59
C PHE A 37 9.84 27.01 -4.43
N SER A 38 10.68 27.20 -5.45
CA SER A 38 10.54 28.29 -6.44
C SER A 38 9.33 28.12 -7.37
N SER A 39 8.70 26.95 -7.39
CA SER A 39 7.52 26.65 -8.21
C SER A 39 6.70 25.53 -7.60
N TYR A 40 5.38 25.56 -7.82
CA TYR A 40 4.48 24.53 -7.33
C TYR A 40 4.81 23.17 -7.96
N SER A 41 5.08 22.17 -7.11
CA SER A 41 5.14 20.77 -7.55
C SER A 41 4.18 19.91 -6.71
N PRO A 42 3.26 19.17 -7.34
CA PRO A 42 2.34 18.28 -6.62
C PRO A 42 3.07 17.07 -6.04
N VAL A 43 4.32 16.79 -6.42
CA VAL A 43 5.12 15.73 -5.83
C VAL A 43 6.51 16.27 -5.54
N TYR A 44 6.94 16.16 -4.29
CA TYR A 44 8.25 16.66 -3.87
C TYR A 44 8.92 15.69 -2.90
N LYS A 45 10.26 15.73 -2.89
CA LYS A 45 11.10 14.91 -2.04
C LYS A 45 11.91 15.81 -1.09
N CYS A 46 11.95 15.45 0.18
CA CYS A 46 12.77 16.16 1.16
C CYS A 46 14.26 15.88 0.89
N GLY A 47 15.06 16.93 0.70
CA GLY A 47 16.51 16.80 0.48
C GLY A 47 17.31 16.30 1.69
N TRP A 48 16.72 16.30 2.90
CA TRP A 48 17.38 15.79 4.11
C TRP A 48 17.04 14.32 4.37
N CYS A 49 15.79 14.00 4.69
CA CYS A 49 15.41 12.64 5.08
C CYS A 49 15.03 11.75 3.88
N GLY A 50 14.84 12.31 2.68
CA GLY A 50 14.46 11.54 1.49
C GLY A 50 12.97 11.18 1.38
N ALA A 51 12.14 11.61 2.34
CA ALA A 51 10.70 11.38 2.34
C ALA A 51 10.02 12.04 1.13
N VAL A 52 9.11 11.32 0.49
CA VAL A 52 8.35 11.76 -0.68
C VAL A 52 6.93 12.15 -0.26
N THR A 53 6.50 13.35 -0.65
CA THR A 53 5.14 13.84 -0.45
C THR A 53 4.42 13.90 -1.80
N GLN A 54 3.18 13.42 -1.82
CA GLN A 54 2.29 13.52 -2.97
C GLN A 54 1.09 14.38 -2.57
N GLY A 55 0.95 15.56 -3.18
CA GLY A 55 -0.04 16.59 -2.86
C GLY A 55 -1.49 16.18 -3.10
N ASN A 56 -1.72 15.10 -3.84
CA ASN A 56 -3.06 14.52 -4.06
C ASN A 56 -3.55 13.61 -2.93
N GLN A 57 -2.81 13.50 -1.82
CA GLN A 57 -3.21 12.70 -0.66
C GLN A 57 -4.13 13.44 0.31
N THR A 58 -4.57 14.65 -0.02
CA THR A 58 -5.52 15.43 0.77
C THR A 58 -6.85 14.66 0.96
N SER A 59 -7.12 14.30 2.22
CA SER A 59 -8.43 13.89 2.74
C SER A 59 -9.24 12.91 1.88
N ARG A 60 -8.80 11.65 1.80
CA ARG A 60 -9.68 10.58 1.30
C ARG A 60 -10.65 10.15 2.40
N LYS A 61 -11.94 10.10 2.06
CA LYS A 61 -13.04 9.73 2.96
C LYS A 61 -12.74 8.37 3.60
N PRO A 62 -12.81 8.23 4.93
CA PRO A 62 -12.61 6.94 5.59
C PRO A 62 -13.67 5.95 5.10
N ASP A 63 -13.25 4.71 4.82
CA ASP A 63 -14.15 3.62 4.46
C ASP A 63 -15.18 3.43 5.58
N SER A 64 -16.46 3.20 5.21
CA SER A 64 -17.49 2.95 6.22
C SER A 64 -17.20 1.65 6.98
N VAL A 65 -17.33 1.70 8.31
CA VAL A 65 -16.99 0.57 9.19
C VAL A 65 -17.79 -0.68 8.81
N CYS A 66 -19.07 -0.50 8.50
CA CYS A 66 -19.97 -1.56 8.03
C CYS A 66 -19.46 -2.24 6.75
N PHE A 67 -19.07 -1.46 5.73
CA PHE A 67 -18.60 -2.03 4.47
C PHE A 67 -17.30 -2.80 4.64
N SER A 68 -16.41 -2.33 5.51
CA SER A 68 -15.20 -3.09 5.81
C SER A 68 -15.46 -4.37 6.60
N HIS A 69 -16.43 -4.38 7.53
CA HIS A 69 -16.79 -5.60 8.24
C HIS A 69 -17.41 -6.61 7.27
N TRP A 70 -18.30 -6.16 6.40
CA TRP A 70 -18.92 -7.00 5.38
C TRP A 70 -17.89 -7.66 4.46
N ARG A 71 -16.87 -6.94 3.98
CA ARG A 71 -15.78 -7.53 3.17
C ARG A 71 -15.05 -8.65 3.92
N ARG A 72 -14.65 -8.41 5.17
CA ARG A 72 -13.95 -9.42 5.97
C ARG A 72 -14.80 -10.66 6.23
N PHE A 73 -16.09 -10.46 6.51
CA PHE A 73 -17.02 -11.57 6.70
C PHE A 73 -17.19 -12.37 5.40
N ARG A 74 -17.39 -11.69 4.27
CA ARG A 74 -17.51 -12.31 2.95
C ARG A 74 -16.26 -13.10 2.57
N ASP A 75 -15.08 -12.52 2.77
CA ASP A 75 -13.81 -13.18 2.46
C ASP A 75 -13.61 -14.42 3.36
N GLY A 76 -13.91 -14.31 4.67
CA GLY A 76 -13.88 -15.47 5.58
C GLY A 76 -14.88 -16.57 5.19
N PHE A 77 -16.08 -16.18 4.74
CA PHE A 77 -17.08 -17.12 4.22
C PHE A 77 -16.58 -17.87 2.98
N PHE A 78 -15.98 -17.17 2.01
CA PHE A 78 -15.43 -17.81 0.82
C PHE A 78 -14.30 -18.80 1.16
N VAL A 79 -13.40 -18.43 2.07
CA VAL A 79 -12.35 -19.34 2.55
C VAL A 79 -12.95 -20.60 3.16
N ILE A 80 -13.95 -20.46 4.04
CA ILE A 80 -14.62 -21.62 4.67
C ILE A 80 -15.26 -22.52 3.59
N VAL A 81 -16.00 -21.93 2.64
CA VAL A 81 -16.64 -22.69 1.56
C VAL A 81 -15.62 -23.44 0.73
N LEU A 82 -14.48 -22.83 0.40
CA LEU A 82 -13.42 -23.48 -0.38
C LEU A 82 -12.74 -24.60 0.39
N VAL A 83 -12.45 -24.42 1.69
CA VAL A 83 -11.91 -25.51 2.54
C VAL A 83 -12.88 -26.69 2.57
N LEU A 84 -14.17 -26.45 2.79
CA LEU A 84 -15.19 -27.50 2.82
C LEU A 84 -15.31 -28.20 1.46
N PHE A 85 -15.25 -27.45 0.37
CA PHE A 85 -15.27 -28.01 -0.99
C PHE A 85 -14.05 -28.90 -1.25
N VAL A 86 -12.85 -28.44 -0.89
CA VAL A 86 -11.60 -29.22 -1.04
C VAL A 86 -11.67 -30.50 -0.20
N LEU A 87 -12.12 -30.42 1.06
CA LEU A 87 -12.30 -31.58 1.92
C LEU A 87 -13.34 -32.57 1.35
N PHE A 88 -14.45 -32.06 0.82
CA PHE A 88 -15.46 -32.88 0.16
C PHE A 88 -14.89 -33.66 -1.03
N VAL A 89 -14.12 -33.00 -1.90
CA VAL A 89 -13.47 -33.66 -3.06
C VAL A 89 -12.47 -34.72 -2.60
N ILE A 90 -11.66 -34.43 -1.58
CA ILE A 90 -10.67 -35.39 -1.04
C ILE A 90 -11.38 -36.61 -0.43
N CYS A 91 -12.32 -36.39 0.51
CA CYS A 91 -13.02 -37.48 1.19
C CYS A 91 -13.88 -38.30 0.23
N GLY A 92 -14.62 -37.64 -0.67
CA GLY A 92 -15.44 -38.30 -1.68
C GLY A 92 -14.60 -39.09 -2.69
N GLY A 93 -13.48 -38.53 -3.15
CA GLY A 93 -12.53 -39.22 -4.03
C GLY A 93 -11.92 -40.45 -3.38
N VAL A 94 -11.45 -40.34 -2.13
CA VAL A 94 -10.92 -41.48 -1.36
C VAL A 94 -11.98 -42.56 -1.19
N TRP A 95 -13.20 -42.19 -0.79
CA TRP A 95 -14.31 -43.13 -0.61
C TRP A 95 -14.66 -43.89 -1.91
N ALA A 96 -14.73 -43.18 -3.04
CA ALA A 96 -15.07 -43.77 -4.34
C ALA A 96 -13.98 -44.72 -4.87
N VAL A 97 -12.71 -44.38 -4.67
CA VAL A 97 -11.56 -45.12 -5.20
C VAL A 97 -11.13 -46.27 -4.27
N TYR A 98 -11.43 -46.18 -2.98
CA TYR A 98 -11.08 -47.18 -1.95
C TYR A 98 -11.36 -48.64 -2.36
N PRO A 99 -12.59 -49.03 -2.76
CA PRO A 99 -12.86 -50.45 -3.06
C PRO A 99 -12.09 -50.95 -4.29
N VAL A 100 -11.84 -50.08 -5.28
CA VAL A 100 -11.14 -50.45 -6.52
C VAL A 100 -9.66 -50.72 -6.25
N VAL A 101 -8.98 -49.83 -5.53
CA VAL A 101 -7.53 -49.98 -5.32
C VAL A 101 -7.21 -51.14 -4.38
N PHE A 102 -8.01 -51.33 -3.33
CA PHE A 102 -7.84 -52.48 -2.43
C PHE A 102 -8.20 -53.82 -3.08
N SER A 103 -9.04 -53.82 -4.14
CA SER A 103 -9.32 -55.03 -4.91
C SER A 103 -8.15 -55.50 -5.79
N ILE A 104 -7.23 -54.60 -6.16
CA ILE A 104 -6.06 -54.92 -7.01
C ILE A 104 -4.95 -55.55 -6.15
N SER A 105 -4.55 -54.85 -5.09
CA SER A 105 -3.51 -55.32 -4.16
C SER A 105 -3.47 -54.45 -2.90
N ILE A 106 -3.24 -55.08 -1.75
CA ILE A 106 -3.09 -54.38 -0.46
C ILE A 106 -1.91 -53.39 -0.51
N PHE A 107 -0.79 -53.75 -1.14
CA PHE A 107 0.38 -52.87 -1.27
C PHE A 107 0.08 -51.63 -2.12
N CYS A 108 -0.64 -51.82 -3.23
CA CYS A 108 -1.11 -50.73 -4.08
C CYS A 108 -2.06 -49.80 -3.32
N GLY A 109 -3.01 -50.36 -2.55
CA GLY A 109 -3.91 -49.63 -1.67
C GLY A 109 -3.17 -48.76 -0.66
N ILE A 110 -2.24 -49.35 0.10
CA ILE A 110 -1.44 -48.62 1.09
C ILE A 110 -0.62 -47.51 0.42
N PHE A 111 0.03 -47.78 -0.72
CA PHE A 111 0.81 -46.78 -1.44
C PHE A 111 -0.04 -45.59 -1.91
N HIS A 112 -1.19 -45.84 -2.55
CA HIS A 112 -2.06 -44.74 -2.99
C HIS A 112 -2.64 -43.97 -1.82
N CYS A 113 -3.01 -44.65 -0.72
CA CYS A 113 -3.51 -43.99 0.49
C CYS A 113 -2.45 -43.08 1.12
N THR A 114 -1.19 -43.53 1.24
CA THR A 114 -0.11 -42.71 1.83
C THR A 114 0.20 -41.50 0.95
N VAL A 115 0.34 -41.68 -0.36
CA VAL A 115 0.58 -40.57 -1.30
C VAL A 115 -0.58 -39.57 -1.27
N THR A 116 -1.82 -40.05 -1.31
CA THR A 116 -3.01 -39.18 -1.25
C THR A 116 -3.06 -38.40 0.06
N ALA A 117 -2.76 -39.04 1.20
CA ALA A 117 -2.73 -38.37 2.50
C ALA A 117 -1.66 -37.27 2.53
N LEU A 118 -0.44 -37.54 2.04
CA LEU A 118 0.65 -36.56 2.00
C LEU A 118 0.29 -35.35 1.14
N LEU A 119 -0.23 -35.57 -0.08
CA LEU A 119 -0.64 -34.49 -0.98
C LEU A 119 -1.83 -33.70 -0.41
N SER A 120 -2.77 -34.36 0.24
CA SER A 120 -3.92 -33.72 0.89
C SER A 120 -3.47 -32.81 2.04
N ILE A 121 -2.58 -33.31 2.90
CA ILE A 121 -2.01 -32.52 4.01
C ILE A 121 -1.26 -31.31 3.46
N PHE A 122 -0.42 -31.49 2.44
CA PHE A 122 0.32 -30.39 1.83
C PHE A 122 -0.60 -29.34 1.21
N THR A 123 -1.65 -29.78 0.51
CA THR A 123 -2.64 -28.90 -0.13
C THR A 123 -3.40 -28.09 0.90
N ILE A 124 -3.92 -28.73 1.95
CA ILE A 124 -4.65 -28.06 3.02
C ILE A 124 -3.72 -27.12 3.79
N ALA A 125 -2.50 -27.55 4.13
CA ALA A 125 -1.54 -26.74 4.86
C ALA A 125 -1.11 -25.49 4.06
N SER A 126 -0.78 -25.65 2.79
CA SER A 126 -0.40 -24.52 1.92
C SER A 126 -1.54 -23.52 1.75
N TYR A 127 -2.77 -24.00 1.54
CA TYR A 127 -3.95 -23.14 1.46
C TYR A 127 -4.25 -22.41 2.78
N CYS A 128 -4.19 -23.11 3.92
CA CYS A 128 -4.36 -22.50 5.24
C CYS A 128 -3.29 -21.45 5.53
N LEU A 129 -2.03 -21.73 5.17
CA LEU A 129 -0.94 -20.75 5.29
C LEU A 129 -1.19 -19.53 4.41
N ALA A 130 -1.68 -19.70 3.17
CA ALA A 130 -2.01 -18.57 2.30
C ALA A 130 -3.18 -17.74 2.84
N SER A 131 -4.20 -18.39 3.41
CA SER A 131 -5.46 -17.75 3.82
C SER A 131 -5.38 -17.06 5.17
N PHE A 132 -4.66 -17.65 6.14
CA PHE A 132 -4.68 -17.20 7.54
C PHE A 132 -3.39 -16.52 7.99
N LYS A 133 -2.29 -16.67 7.23
CA LYS A 133 -1.05 -15.98 7.58
C LYS A 133 -1.23 -14.49 7.35
N SER A 134 -0.97 -13.72 8.40
CA SER A 134 -0.97 -12.26 8.31
C SER A 134 0.03 -11.80 7.24
N ALA A 135 -0.40 -10.86 6.39
CA ALA A 135 0.44 -10.22 5.37
C ALA A 135 1.61 -9.40 5.95
N GLY A 136 1.68 -9.28 7.27
CA GLY A 136 2.68 -8.47 7.96
C GLY A 136 2.31 -6.99 7.98
N ALA A 137 2.84 -6.28 8.98
CA ALA A 137 2.78 -4.82 9.05
C ALA A 137 4.12 -4.25 8.60
N PRO A 138 4.16 -3.01 8.07
CA PRO A 138 5.42 -2.37 7.75
C PRO A 138 6.24 -2.17 9.04
N PRO A 139 7.58 -2.22 8.97
CA PRO A 139 8.41 -1.97 10.13
C PRO A 139 8.10 -0.59 10.73
N GLY A 140 8.08 -0.51 12.05
CA GLY A 140 7.95 0.76 12.75
C GLY A 140 9.22 1.57 12.57
N ILE A 141 9.14 2.69 11.85
CA ILE A 141 10.23 3.65 11.69
C ILE A 141 9.95 4.92 12.50
N ARG A 142 11.00 5.54 13.02
CA ARG A 142 10.89 6.84 13.69
C ARG A 142 10.72 7.93 12.64
N TRP A 143 9.82 8.88 12.90
CA TRP A 143 9.52 10.00 12.00
C TRP A 143 8.90 11.16 12.79
N GLY A 144 8.79 12.32 12.17
CA GLY A 144 8.05 13.48 12.65
C GLY A 144 8.91 14.64 13.15
N SER A 145 10.18 14.42 13.51
CA SER A 145 11.03 15.50 14.02
C SER A 145 12.50 15.36 13.63
N TYR A 146 13.09 16.48 13.23
CA TYR A 146 14.53 16.67 13.22
C TYR A 146 15.00 16.99 14.65
N PRO A 147 16.14 16.46 15.11
CA PRO A 147 17.09 15.59 14.42
C PRO A 147 16.86 14.09 14.62
N MET A 148 15.69 13.66 15.12
CA MET A 148 15.42 12.22 15.33
C MET A 148 15.46 11.40 14.04
N VAL A 149 15.18 12.04 12.90
CA VAL A 149 15.31 11.47 11.56
C VAL A 149 16.60 11.95 10.92
N GLY A 150 17.51 11.02 10.69
CA GLY A 150 18.78 11.22 10.02
C GLY A 150 18.66 11.50 8.52
N LYS A 151 19.82 11.76 7.91
CA LYS A 151 19.92 12.00 6.47
C LYS A 151 19.62 10.70 5.71
N ASN A 152 18.68 10.75 4.78
CA ASN A 152 18.19 9.62 3.98
C ASN A 152 17.49 8.48 4.78
N ASP A 153 17.13 8.68 6.05
CA ASP A 153 16.45 7.65 6.86
C ASP A 153 15.06 7.25 6.31
N LEU A 154 14.40 8.16 5.58
CA LEU A 154 13.07 7.98 4.97
C LEU A 154 13.15 7.99 3.45
N GLU A 155 14.28 7.56 2.89
CA GLU A 155 14.52 7.56 1.45
C GLU A 155 13.43 6.80 0.68
N ASN A 156 12.71 7.53 -0.17
CA ASN A 156 11.59 7.04 -0.97
C ASN A 156 10.38 6.50 -0.16
N TYR A 157 10.34 6.77 1.14
CA TYR A 157 9.13 6.54 1.92
C TYR A 157 8.07 7.55 1.48
N THR A 158 6.82 7.11 1.49
CA THR A 158 5.64 7.96 1.30
C THR A 158 4.82 7.98 2.57
N PHE A 159 3.88 8.91 2.72
CA PHE A 159 2.94 8.86 3.83
C PHE A 159 1.70 8.05 3.45
N CYS A 160 1.14 7.28 4.39
CA CYS A 160 -0.18 6.68 4.24
C CYS A 160 -1.19 7.44 5.09
N THR A 161 -2.14 8.10 4.44
CA THR A 161 -3.20 8.87 5.14
C THR A 161 -4.25 8.00 5.83
N TYR A 162 -4.44 6.76 5.38
CA TYR A 162 -5.35 5.81 6.05
C TYR A 162 -4.78 5.26 7.36
N CYS A 163 -3.47 5.01 7.39
CA CYS A 163 -2.79 4.46 8.57
C CYS A 163 -2.15 5.55 9.44
N SER A 164 -2.06 6.78 8.95
CA SER A 164 -1.31 7.91 9.55
C SER A 164 0.12 7.53 9.92
N LYS A 165 0.81 6.81 9.02
CA LYS A 165 2.15 6.26 9.25
C LYS A 165 3.00 6.31 7.97
N PRO A 166 4.33 6.30 8.10
CA PRO A 166 5.25 6.11 6.97
C PRO A 166 4.93 4.80 6.24
N LYS A 167 4.78 4.90 4.93
CA LYS A 167 4.58 3.80 4.00
C LYS A 167 5.92 3.52 3.31
N PRO A 168 6.56 2.37 3.55
CA PRO A 168 7.78 1.99 2.86
C PRO A 168 7.61 1.99 1.33
N PRO A 169 8.71 2.09 0.57
CA PRO A 169 8.67 1.83 -0.86
C PRO A 169 8.06 0.45 -1.12
N ARG A 170 7.31 0.31 -2.23
CA ARG A 170 6.61 -0.93 -2.62
C ARG A 170 5.49 -1.41 -1.68
N ALA A 171 5.23 -0.71 -0.58
CA ALA A 171 4.09 -1.02 0.27
C ALA A 171 2.80 -0.37 -0.27
N HIS A 172 1.66 -1.05 -0.12
CA HIS A 172 0.34 -0.54 -0.50
C HIS A 172 -0.66 -0.70 0.65
N HIS A 173 -1.59 0.25 0.77
CA HIS A 173 -2.66 0.17 1.78
C HIS A 173 -3.79 -0.73 1.26
N CYS A 174 -4.02 -1.85 1.94
CA CYS A 174 -5.17 -2.70 1.68
C CYS A 174 -6.37 -2.23 2.52
N ARG A 175 -7.45 -1.83 1.86
CA ARG A 175 -8.70 -1.39 2.52
C ARG A 175 -9.47 -2.52 3.21
N SER A 176 -9.34 -3.75 2.72
CA SER A 176 -9.95 -4.94 3.35
C SER A 176 -9.21 -5.32 4.63
N CYS A 177 -7.88 -5.36 4.58
CA CYS A 177 -7.03 -5.66 5.73
C CYS A 177 -6.93 -4.48 6.71
N LYS A 178 -7.14 -3.24 6.25
CA LYS A 178 -6.92 -1.97 6.99
C LYS A 178 -5.47 -1.75 7.45
N THR A 179 -4.53 -2.22 6.66
CA THR A 179 -3.10 -2.05 6.94
C THR A 179 -2.33 -1.82 5.65
N CYS A 180 -1.18 -1.13 5.76
CA CYS A 180 -0.18 -1.17 4.71
C CYS A 180 0.50 -2.53 4.71
N VAL A 181 0.67 -3.12 3.54
CA VAL A 181 1.36 -4.39 3.33
C VAL A 181 2.57 -4.11 2.45
N VAL A 182 3.74 -4.57 2.88
CA VAL A 182 4.99 -4.46 2.11
C VAL A 182 4.93 -5.45 0.96
N ASP A 183 5.36 -5.04 -0.24
CA ASP A 183 5.31 -5.89 -1.44
C ASP A 183 3.92 -6.46 -1.72
N MET A 184 2.88 -5.67 -1.44
CA MET A 184 1.51 -6.07 -1.70
C MET A 184 1.28 -6.20 -3.21
N ASP A 185 0.92 -7.40 -3.64
CA ASP A 185 0.43 -7.64 -4.99
C ASP A 185 -1.07 -7.32 -5.08
N HIS A 186 -1.91 -8.15 -4.45
CA HIS A 186 -3.36 -7.95 -4.42
C HIS A 186 -3.99 -8.53 -3.15
N HIS A 187 -5.26 -8.18 -2.92
CA HIS A 187 -6.08 -8.80 -1.88
C HIS A 187 -6.91 -9.92 -2.50
N CYS A 188 -6.61 -11.18 -2.15
CA CYS A 188 -7.40 -12.33 -2.58
C CYS A 188 -8.59 -12.53 -1.61
N PRO A 189 -9.84 -12.58 -2.12
CA PRO A 189 -11.02 -12.86 -1.29
C PRO A 189 -11.28 -14.36 -1.08
N PHE A 190 -10.47 -15.24 -1.68
CA PHE A 190 -10.60 -16.70 -1.71
C PHE A 190 -9.52 -17.39 -0.90
#